data_AF-A0A1F6AYP4-F1
#
_entry.id   AF-A0A1F6AYP4-F1
#
_cell.length_a   1.000
_cell.length_b   1.000
_cell.length_c   1.000
_cell.angle_alpha   90.00
_cell.angle_beta   90.00
_cell.angle_gamma   90.00
#
_symmetry.space_group_name_H-M   'P 1'
#
loop_
_entity.id
_entity.type
_entity.pdbx_description
1 polymer ?
#
loop_
_entity_poly.entity_id
_entity_poly.type
_entity_poly.pdbx_seq_one_letter_code
_entity_poly.pdbx_strand_id
1 'polypeptide(L)'
;MQDNDFATWNAYDNHYWPAKYLIDKNGKIRNTHFGEGAYDETESFIQKLLEEAGAEASEKPNNPKYSINAGTPELYLGYNRIQYLTSPETIAKDKQAAYSVPPNIQFNTFAYGGPWVVGAERAMPKKGATLTLRFNASEVFLVMRPVGLPTAGSGEIQVSLDGEVVGVDSEGADTKQGTVVVESDRLYRLIKLKNPGTHILKLEFLDDNLELYAFTFG
;
A
#
# COMPACT_ATOMS: atom_id res chain seq x y z
N MET A 1 16.83 14.44 4.80
CA MET A 1 15.91 15.52 5.22
C MET A 1 14.63 14.86 5.68
N GLN A 2 14.08 15.24 6.83
CA GLN A 2 12.70 14.90 7.19
C GLN A 2 11.81 16.09 6.83
N ASP A 3 10.70 15.85 6.16
CA ASP A 3 9.77 16.89 5.70
C ASP A 3 8.38 16.68 6.31
N ASN A 4 8.35 16.56 7.65
CA ASN A 4 7.15 16.17 8.40
C ASN A 4 6.00 17.17 8.25
N ASP A 5 6.32 18.44 7.98
CA ASP A 5 5.34 19.52 7.77
C ASP A 5 5.09 19.81 6.27
N PHE A 6 5.57 18.94 5.37
CA PHE A 6 5.42 19.06 3.91
C PHE A 6 5.97 20.37 3.32
N ALA A 7 6.90 21.04 4.01
CA ALA A 7 7.41 22.34 3.58
C ALA A 7 8.17 22.24 2.25
N THR A 8 9.03 21.24 2.10
CA THR A 8 9.78 21.01 0.85
C THR A 8 8.85 20.45 -0.23
N TRP A 9 7.99 19.49 0.13
CA TRP A 9 6.99 18.90 -0.75
C TRP A 9 6.14 19.95 -1.45
N ASN A 10 5.58 20.89 -0.67
CA ASN A 10 4.76 21.98 -1.18
C ASN A 10 5.59 22.99 -1.99
N ALA A 11 6.82 23.29 -1.57
CA ALA A 11 7.69 24.20 -2.31
C ALA A 11 8.08 23.68 -3.71
N TYR A 12 8.14 22.36 -3.87
CA TYR A 12 8.36 21.69 -5.17
C TYR A 12 7.07 21.45 -5.95
N ASP A 13 5.91 21.84 -5.42
CA ASP A 13 4.58 21.51 -5.97
C ASP A 13 4.45 20.02 -6.28
N ASN A 14 4.95 19.16 -5.38
CA ASN A 14 4.89 17.72 -5.56
C ASN A 14 3.49 17.19 -5.23
N HIS A 15 3.02 16.19 -5.97
CA HIS A 15 1.71 15.56 -5.75
C HIS A 15 1.76 14.03 -5.71
N TYR A 16 2.95 13.44 -5.84
CA TYR A 16 3.11 12.01 -6.07
C TYR A 16 4.23 11.40 -5.24
N TRP A 17 4.02 10.15 -4.82
CA TRP A 17 5.06 9.26 -4.32
C TRP A 17 5.21 8.05 -5.27
N PRO A 18 6.43 7.66 -5.67
CA PRO A 18 7.66 8.45 -5.56
C PRO A 18 7.68 9.62 -6.57
N ALA A 19 8.60 10.56 -6.34
CA ALA A 19 8.92 11.65 -7.27
C ALA A 19 10.43 11.92 -7.26
N LYS A 20 10.98 12.25 -8.43
CA LYS A 20 12.40 12.56 -8.62
C LYS A 20 12.54 13.92 -9.30
N TYR A 21 13.48 14.72 -8.82
CA TYR A 21 13.85 16.01 -9.40
C TYR A 21 15.37 16.03 -9.60
N LEU A 22 15.83 16.09 -10.85
CA LEU A 22 17.25 16.14 -11.17
C LEU A 22 17.71 17.59 -11.34
N ILE A 23 18.69 17.97 -10.53
CA ILE A 23 19.21 19.34 -10.42
C ILE A 23 20.65 19.35 -10.95
N ASP A 24 20.96 20.29 -11.85
CA ASP A 24 22.32 20.42 -12.40
C ASP A 24 23.28 21.18 -11.49
N LYS A 25 24.56 21.23 -11.90
CA LYS A 25 25.64 21.91 -11.18
C LYS A 25 25.41 23.42 -10.94
N ASN A 26 24.47 24.03 -11.65
CA ASN A 26 24.10 25.44 -11.50
C ASN A 26 22.83 25.62 -10.64
N GLY A 27 22.32 24.54 -10.04
CA GLY A 27 21.12 24.56 -9.20
C GLY A 27 19.82 24.61 -9.99
N LYS A 28 19.80 24.29 -11.29
CA LYS A 28 18.58 24.28 -12.09
C LYS A 28 17.98 22.89 -12.16
N ILE A 29 16.66 22.77 -12.01
CA ILE A 29 15.93 21.54 -12.29
C ILE A 29 15.98 21.29 -13.81
N ARG A 30 16.43 20.11 -14.21
CA ARG A 30 16.60 19.72 -15.62
C ARG A 30 15.69 18.59 -16.05
N ASN A 31 15.21 17.80 -15.09
CA ASN A 31 14.24 16.74 -15.32
C ASN A 31 13.43 16.51 -14.04
N THR A 32 12.16 16.16 -14.21
CA THR A 32 11.26 15.73 -13.15
C THR A 32 10.55 14.46 -13.59
N HIS A 33 10.45 13.48 -12.69
CA HIS A 33 9.71 12.25 -12.91
C HIS A 33 8.76 11.98 -11.74
N PHE A 34 7.49 11.73 -12.07
CA PHE A 34 6.45 11.39 -11.10
C PHE A 34 6.02 9.94 -11.27
N GLY A 35 5.88 9.24 -10.15
CA GLY A 35 5.55 7.82 -10.13
C GLY A 35 6.79 6.93 -10.18
N GLU A 36 6.53 5.62 -10.15
CA GLU A 36 7.57 4.59 -10.16
C GLU A 36 7.93 4.19 -11.59
N GLY A 37 9.23 3.92 -11.81
CA GLY A 37 9.78 3.50 -13.10
C GLY A 37 10.69 4.53 -13.75
N ALA A 38 10.75 4.48 -15.09
CA ALA A 38 11.64 5.26 -15.96
C ALA A 38 13.11 5.31 -15.47
N TYR A 39 13.60 4.21 -14.90
CA TYR A 39 14.93 4.21 -14.26
C TYR A 39 16.05 4.43 -15.27
N ASP A 40 16.01 3.77 -16.44
CA ASP A 40 17.03 3.96 -17.48
C ASP A 40 17.02 5.39 -18.05
N GLU A 41 15.85 6.01 -18.16
CA GLU A 41 15.72 7.41 -18.56
C GLU A 41 16.31 8.34 -17.49
N THR A 42 15.96 8.11 -16.23
CA THR A 42 16.51 8.87 -15.08
C THR A 42 18.04 8.76 -15.04
N GLU A 43 18.58 7.55 -15.19
CA GLU A 43 20.01 7.27 -15.22
C GLU A 43 20.69 8.01 -16.38
N SER A 44 20.09 7.96 -17.57
CA SER A 44 20.61 8.69 -18.74
C SER A 44 20.69 10.21 -18.49
N PHE A 45 19.72 10.79 -17.79
CA PHE A 45 19.78 12.19 -17.38
C PHE A 45 20.88 12.45 -16.33
N ILE A 46 21.06 11.57 -15.35
CA ILE A 46 22.13 11.69 -14.35
C ILE A 46 23.50 11.71 -15.04
N GLN A 47 23.76 10.75 -15.92
CA GLN A 47 25.03 10.65 -16.66
C GLN A 47 25.30 11.91 -17.47
N LYS A 48 24.29 12.43 -18.19
CA LYS A 48 24.40 13.70 -18.92
C LYS A 48 24.75 14.88 -18.00
N LEU A 49 24.12 14.99 -16.82
CA LEU A 49 24.41 16.08 -15.89
C LEU A 49 25.81 15.96 -15.27
N LEU A 50 26.32 14.74 -15.07
CA LEU A 50 27.68 14.48 -14.64
C LEU A 50 28.70 14.87 -15.72
N GLU A 51 28.45 14.52 -16.97
CA GLU A 51 29.27 14.94 -18.13
C GLU A 51 29.28 16.47 -18.28
N GLU A 52 28.12 17.13 -18.17
CA GLU A 52 28.03 18.60 -18.16
C GLU A 52 28.85 19.21 -17.01
N ALA A 53 29.05 18.48 -15.90
CA ALA A 53 29.89 18.86 -14.77
C ALA A 53 31.37 18.48 -14.91
N GLY A 54 31.76 17.80 -15.98
CA GLY A 54 33.14 17.39 -16.26
C GLY A 54 33.55 16.05 -15.66
N ALA A 55 32.60 15.25 -15.18
CA ALA A 55 32.83 13.87 -14.77
C ALA A 55 32.61 12.91 -15.96
N GLU A 56 33.37 11.82 -16.03
CA GLU A 56 33.10 10.76 -16.99
C GLU A 56 32.00 9.84 -16.47
N ALA A 57 30.93 9.66 -17.25
CA ALA A 57 29.84 8.74 -16.95
C ALA A 57 29.58 7.87 -18.19
N SER A 58 30.30 6.74 -18.29
CA SER A 58 30.27 5.86 -19.48
C SER A 58 29.61 4.50 -19.24
N GLU A 59 29.04 4.29 -18.06
CA GLU A 59 28.36 3.04 -17.73
C GLU A 59 27.04 2.93 -18.48
N LYS A 60 26.78 1.78 -19.11
CA LYS A 60 25.48 1.54 -19.72
C LYS A 60 24.42 1.38 -18.61
N PRO A 61 23.28 2.09 -18.68
CA PRO A 61 22.19 1.87 -17.75
C PRO A 61 21.80 0.38 -17.71
N ASN A 62 21.76 -0.17 -16.50
CA ASN A 62 21.38 -1.57 -16.26
C ASN A 62 20.42 -1.62 -15.07
N ASN A 63 19.28 -0.92 -15.21
CA ASN A 63 18.26 -0.92 -14.17
C ASN A 63 17.33 -2.13 -14.32
N PRO A 64 16.71 -2.58 -13.22
CA PRO A 64 15.63 -3.58 -13.31
C PRO A 64 14.50 -3.07 -14.21
N LYS A 65 13.97 -3.97 -15.05
CA LYS A 65 12.76 -3.68 -15.81
C LYS A 65 11.57 -3.57 -14.86
N TYR A 66 10.96 -2.40 -14.82
CA TYR A 66 9.71 -2.17 -14.11
C TYR A 66 8.53 -2.51 -15.02
N SER A 67 7.61 -3.34 -14.54
CA SER A 67 6.32 -3.56 -15.18
C SER A 67 5.21 -3.28 -14.18
N ILE A 68 4.19 -2.55 -14.62
CA ILE A 68 2.97 -2.33 -13.82
C ILE A 68 2.15 -3.61 -13.91
N ASN A 69 2.11 -4.40 -12.83
CA ASN A 69 1.28 -5.60 -12.76
C ASN A 69 0.07 -5.43 -11.83
N ALA A 70 -0.32 -4.18 -11.55
CA ALA A 70 -1.47 -3.82 -10.73
C ALA A 70 -2.48 -2.95 -11.50
N GLY A 71 -3.74 -3.39 -11.53
CA GLY A 71 -4.89 -2.64 -12.01
C GLY A 71 -5.75 -2.02 -10.89
N THR A 72 -5.53 -2.41 -9.63
CA THR A 72 -6.17 -1.78 -8.47
C THR A 72 -5.38 -0.55 -8.01
N PRO A 73 -6.03 0.62 -7.83
CA PRO A 73 -5.36 1.80 -7.29
C PRO A 73 -5.05 1.60 -5.80
N GLU A 74 -4.26 2.50 -5.21
CA GLU A 74 -4.13 2.55 -3.75
C GLU A 74 -5.49 2.78 -3.07
N LEU A 75 -5.78 2.02 -2.02
CA LEU A 75 -7.06 2.08 -1.30
C LEU A 75 -6.83 2.50 0.15
N TYR A 76 -7.33 3.68 0.53
CA TYR A 76 -7.26 4.21 1.88
C TYR A 76 -8.43 3.74 2.74
N LEU A 77 -8.15 3.38 3.99
CA LEU A 77 -9.11 2.76 4.91
C LEU A 77 -9.73 3.76 5.90
N GLY A 78 -9.10 4.91 6.13
CA GLY A 78 -9.62 5.99 6.98
C GLY A 78 -10.59 6.94 6.27
N TYR A 79 -11.56 7.50 7.01
CA TYR A 79 -12.67 8.26 6.42
C TYR A 79 -12.29 9.58 5.73
N ASN A 80 -11.09 10.12 5.92
CA ASN A 80 -10.65 11.34 5.23
C ASN A 80 -10.37 11.11 3.75
N ARG A 81 -9.91 9.91 3.40
CA ARG A 81 -9.46 9.56 2.04
C ARG A 81 -10.15 8.31 1.49
N ILE A 82 -11.07 7.73 2.25
CA ILE A 82 -11.76 6.51 1.86
C ILE A 82 -12.48 6.70 0.53
N GLN A 83 -12.15 5.83 -0.41
CA GLN A 83 -12.80 5.69 -1.71
C GLN A 83 -13.01 4.19 -1.93
N TYR A 84 -13.99 3.83 -2.77
CA TYR A 84 -14.25 2.44 -3.13
C TYR A 84 -14.72 1.52 -1.98
N LEU A 85 -15.15 2.08 -0.84
CA LEU A 85 -15.88 1.32 0.18
C LEU A 85 -17.27 0.94 -0.33
N THR A 86 -17.63 -0.33 -0.20
CA THR A 86 -18.93 -0.86 -0.63
C THR A 86 -19.75 -1.48 0.51
N SER A 87 -19.31 -1.35 1.77
CA SER A 87 -20.20 -1.61 2.92
C SER A 87 -21.42 -0.70 2.83
N PRO A 88 -22.65 -1.22 3.03
CA PRO A 88 -23.86 -0.44 2.83
C PRO A 88 -24.11 0.59 3.93
N GLU A 89 -23.48 0.43 5.10
CA GLU A 89 -23.63 1.36 6.21
C GLU A 89 -22.81 2.65 5.99
N THR A 90 -23.34 3.78 6.47
CA THR A 90 -22.58 5.02 6.55
C THR A 90 -21.48 4.89 7.60
N ILE A 91 -20.27 5.37 7.29
CA ILE A 91 -19.16 5.39 8.24
C ILE A 91 -19.53 6.17 9.51
N ALA A 92 -19.55 5.47 10.64
CA ALA A 92 -19.64 6.05 11.96
C ALA A 92 -18.26 6.56 12.39
N LYS A 93 -17.93 7.80 12.02
CA LYS A 93 -16.62 8.41 12.28
C LYS A 93 -16.22 8.32 13.75
N ASP A 94 -15.05 7.75 14.01
CA ASP A 94 -14.41 7.59 15.33
C ASP A 94 -15.27 6.84 16.37
N LYS A 95 -16.28 6.10 15.91
CA LYS A 95 -17.19 5.31 16.75
C LYS A 95 -17.20 3.87 16.28
N GLN A 96 -17.36 2.96 17.24
CA GLN A 96 -17.58 1.56 16.90
C GLN A 96 -18.94 1.41 16.23
N ALA A 97 -18.96 0.74 15.08
CA ALA A 97 -20.17 0.33 14.37
C ALA A 97 -19.98 -1.04 13.74
N ALA A 98 -21.09 -1.73 13.49
CA ALA A 98 -21.09 -2.96 12.71
C ALA A 98 -21.32 -2.65 11.23
N TYR A 99 -20.53 -3.29 10.38
CA TYR A 99 -20.61 -3.17 8.92
C TYR A 99 -20.90 -4.51 8.29
N SER A 100 -21.49 -4.51 7.10
CA SER A 100 -21.78 -5.71 6.34
C SER A 100 -21.06 -5.75 4.99
N VAL A 101 -20.75 -6.97 4.57
CA VAL A 101 -20.15 -7.24 3.26
C VAL A 101 -21.29 -7.46 2.27
N PRO A 102 -21.40 -6.66 1.19
CA PRO A 102 -22.43 -6.88 0.19
C PRO A 102 -22.21 -8.23 -0.51
N PRO A 103 -23.28 -8.88 -1.01
CA PRO A 103 -23.18 -10.18 -1.66
C PRO A 103 -22.33 -10.16 -2.95
N ASN A 104 -22.13 -8.99 -3.55
CA ASN A 104 -21.30 -8.81 -4.74
C ASN A 104 -20.32 -7.64 -4.53
N ILE A 105 -19.04 -7.97 -4.40
CA ILE A 105 -17.95 -6.99 -4.31
C ILE A 105 -17.55 -6.58 -5.74
N GLN A 106 -17.68 -5.29 -6.04
CA GLN A 106 -17.30 -4.73 -7.33
C GLN A 106 -15.78 -4.70 -7.49
N PHE A 107 -15.32 -4.59 -8.73
CA PHE A 107 -13.89 -4.49 -9.03
C PHE A 107 -13.24 -3.28 -8.35
N ASN A 108 -12.04 -3.44 -7.80
CA ASN A 108 -11.30 -2.41 -7.09
C ASN A 108 -12.03 -1.82 -5.86
N THR A 109 -12.95 -2.58 -5.26
CA THR A 109 -13.68 -2.16 -4.06
C THR A 109 -13.40 -3.07 -2.88
N PHE A 110 -13.60 -2.53 -1.68
CA PHE A 110 -13.49 -3.29 -0.44
C PHE A 110 -14.69 -3.04 0.47
N ALA A 111 -14.93 -3.97 1.39
CA ALA A 111 -15.98 -3.88 2.39
C ALA A 111 -15.46 -4.31 3.76
N TYR A 112 -15.94 -3.62 4.78
CA TYR A 112 -15.84 -4.03 6.17
C TYR A 112 -16.98 -4.99 6.51
N GLY A 113 -16.67 -6.06 7.25
CA GLY A 113 -17.62 -6.96 7.87
C GLY A 113 -17.41 -7.02 9.37
N GLY A 114 -18.50 -7.04 10.15
CA GLY A 114 -18.42 -7.11 11.60
C GLY A 114 -18.12 -5.75 12.26
N PRO A 115 -17.61 -5.73 13.52
CA PRO A 115 -17.42 -4.50 14.27
C PRO A 115 -16.10 -3.80 13.94
N TRP A 116 -16.17 -2.51 13.65
CA TRP A 116 -15.01 -1.65 13.33
C TRP A 116 -15.12 -0.28 13.99
N VAL A 117 -13.97 0.32 14.30
CA VAL A 117 -13.86 1.77 14.52
C VAL A 117 -13.10 2.35 13.32
N VAL A 118 -13.74 3.26 12.59
CA VAL A 118 -13.11 3.91 11.42
C VAL A 118 -12.74 5.33 11.80
N GLY A 119 -11.43 5.57 11.90
CA GLY A 119 -10.85 6.88 12.18
C GLY A 119 -10.52 7.66 10.92
N ALA A 120 -9.98 8.87 11.12
CA ALA A 120 -9.67 9.80 10.03
C ALA A 120 -8.74 9.19 8.95
N GLU A 121 -7.68 8.52 9.38
CA GLU A 121 -6.64 7.98 8.48
C GLU A 121 -6.53 6.45 8.53
N ARG A 122 -7.24 5.82 9.47
CA ARG A 122 -7.08 4.40 9.79
C ARG A 122 -8.39 3.70 10.08
N ALA A 123 -8.43 2.39 9.88
CA ALA A 123 -9.50 1.51 10.32
C ALA A 123 -8.98 0.53 11.38
N MET A 124 -9.78 0.31 12.43
CA MET A 124 -9.46 -0.56 13.57
C MET A 124 -10.51 -1.68 13.68
N PRO A 125 -10.17 -2.91 13.27
CA PRO A 125 -11.07 -4.04 13.40
C PRO A 125 -11.24 -4.44 14.87
N LYS A 126 -12.40 -5.03 15.18
CA LYS A 126 -12.56 -5.85 16.39
C LYS A 126 -12.34 -7.31 16.07
N LYS A 127 -12.09 -8.12 17.10
CA LYS A 127 -11.94 -9.57 16.97
C LYS A 127 -13.13 -10.19 16.20
N GLY A 128 -12.82 -10.99 15.18
CA GLY A 128 -13.78 -11.62 14.27
C GLY A 128 -14.31 -10.70 13.17
N ALA A 129 -13.88 -9.45 13.10
CA ALA A 129 -14.17 -8.58 11.97
C ALA A 129 -13.47 -9.09 10.70
N THR A 130 -13.97 -8.69 9.54
CA THR A 130 -13.42 -9.06 8.24
C THR A 130 -13.25 -7.84 7.34
N LEU A 131 -12.28 -7.92 6.44
CA LEU A 131 -12.14 -7.01 5.31
C LEU A 131 -12.10 -7.83 4.04
N THR A 132 -13.05 -7.58 3.13
CA THR A 132 -13.09 -8.25 1.82
C THR A 132 -12.74 -7.26 0.73
N LEU A 133 -11.77 -7.59 -0.11
CA LEU A 133 -11.25 -6.76 -1.19
C LEU A 133 -11.27 -7.57 -2.49
N ARG A 134 -11.85 -7.01 -3.55
CA ARG A 134 -11.67 -7.53 -4.91
C ARG A 134 -10.64 -6.68 -5.64
N PHE A 135 -9.49 -7.29 -5.95
CA PHE A 135 -8.34 -6.60 -6.53
C PHE A 135 -7.91 -7.23 -7.86
N ASN A 136 -7.08 -6.50 -8.60
CA ASN A 136 -6.34 -6.94 -9.77
C ASN A 136 -4.88 -6.54 -9.61
N ALA A 137 -4.03 -7.49 -9.26
CA ALA A 137 -2.60 -7.30 -9.06
C ALA A 137 -1.87 -8.64 -9.07
N SER A 138 -0.54 -8.60 -9.04
CA SER A 138 0.29 -9.77 -8.72
C SER A 138 0.69 -9.81 -7.25
N GLU A 139 0.83 -8.66 -6.60
CA GLU A 139 1.14 -8.56 -5.17
C GLU A 139 0.12 -7.66 -4.45
N VAL A 140 -0.21 -8.02 -3.20
CA VAL A 140 -1.04 -7.20 -2.32
C VAL A 140 -0.28 -6.86 -1.05
N PHE A 141 -0.24 -5.58 -0.74
CA PHE A 141 0.41 -5.03 0.42
C PHE A 141 -0.60 -4.29 1.30
N LEU A 142 -0.39 -4.30 2.61
CA LEU A 142 -1.21 -3.55 3.55
C LEU A 142 -0.32 -2.85 4.58
N VAL A 143 -0.51 -1.53 4.73
CA VAL A 143 0.18 -0.74 5.75
C VAL A 143 -0.57 -0.88 7.06
N MET A 144 0.11 -1.40 8.08
CA MET A 144 -0.47 -1.72 9.38
C MET A 144 0.49 -1.38 10.51
N ARG A 145 -0.08 -1.24 11.70
CA ARG A 145 0.66 -1.30 12.96
C ARG A 145 -0.15 -1.97 14.06
N PRO A 146 0.51 -2.52 15.10
CA PRO A 146 -0.18 -2.93 16.31
C PRO A 146 -0.64 -1.72 17.13
N VAL A 147 -1.75 -1.84 17.84
CA VAL A 147 -2.22 -0.89 18.84
C VAL A 147 -1.34 -1.00 20.08
N GLY A 148 -0.85 0.12 20.62
CA GLY A 148 -0.26 0.18 21.96
C GLY A 148 1.25 -0.09 22.11
N LEU A 149 2.07 0.18 21.08
CA LEU A 149 3.53 0.16 21.24
C LEU A 149 4.01 1.04 22.41
N PRO A 150 4.97 0.60 23.25
CA PRO A 150 5.83 -0.60 23.11
C PRO A 150 5.38 -1.82 23.94
N THR A 151 4.23 -1.80 24.60
CA THR A 151 3.77 -2.89 25.48
C THR A 151 2.89 -3.90 24.75
N ALA A 152 3.53 -4.82 24.03
CA ALA A 152 3.07 -6.19 23.74
C ALA A 152 1.63 -6.36 23.19
N GLY A 153 1.33 -5.76 22.05
CA GLY A 153 0.32 -6.29 21.14
C GLY A 153 1.01 -6.73 19.85
N SER A 154 0.92 -8.00 19.49
CA SER A 154 0.92 -8.40 18.08
C SER A 154 -0.54 -8.50 17.63
N GLY A 155 -0.79 -8.24 16.36
CA GLY A 155 -2.09 -8.52 15.75
C GLY A 155 -1.98 -9.69 14.79
N GLU A 156 -2.99 -10.57 14.80
CA GLU A 156 -3.03 -11.74 13.92
C GLU A 156 -4.19 -11.65 12.93
N ILE A 157 -3.89 -11.99 11.68
CA ILE A 157 -4.85 -11.94 10.57
C ILE A 157 -4.81 -13.28 9.86
N GLN A 158 -5.96 -13.94 9.73
CA GLN A 158 -6.11 -15.04 8.79
C GLN A 158 -6.39 -14.48 7.40
N VAL A 159 -5.65 -14.99 6.42
CA VAL A 159 -5.67 -14.54 5.03
C VAL A 159 -6.28 -15.63 4.15
N SER A 160 -7.34 -15.29 3.43
CA SER A 160 -7.97 -16.15 2.44
C SER A 160 -7.98 -15.50 1.06
N LEU A 161 -7.77 -16.29 0.02
CA LEU A 161 -7.85 -15.89 -1.37
C LEU A 161 -8.88 -16.77 -2.08
N ASP A 162 -9.85 -16.14 -2.73
CA ASP A 162 -10.93 -16.79 -3.48
C ASP A 162 -11.73 -17.83 -2.66
N GLY A 163 -11.87 -17.57 -1.36
CA GLY A 163 -12.66 -18.39 -0.43
C GLY A 163 -11.85 -19.43 0.36
N GLU A 164 -10.60 -19.67 -0.01
CA GLU A 164 -9.73 -20.64 0.67
C GLU A 164 -8.62 -19.92 1.44
N VAL A 165 -8.17 -20.47 2.57
CA VAL A 165 -6.97 -19.98 3.27
C VAL A 165 -5.79 -20.01 2.29
N VAL A 166 -5.04 -18.91 2.21
CA VAL A 166 -3.98 -18.79 1.21
C VAL A 166 -2.92 -19.86 1.43
N GLY A 167 -2.64 -20.63 0.37
CA GLY A 167 -1.59 -21.65 0.37
C GLY A 167 -0.22 -21.08 0.04
N VAL A 168 0.82 -21.86 0.30
CA VAL A 168 2.24 -21.48 0.16
C VAL A 168 2.63 -20.87 -1.18
N ASP A 169 1.92 -21.21 -2.27
CA ASP A 169 2.18 -20.71 -3.62
C ASP A 169 1.69 -19.27 -3.84
N SER A 170 0.88 -18.73 -2.95
CA SER A 170 0.28 -17.40 -3.03
C SER A 170 0.58 -16.52 -1.82
N GLU A 171 1.30 -17.04 -0.83
CA GLU A 171 1.74 -16.28 0.34
C GLU A 171 2.71 -15.17 -0.05
N GLY A 172 2.39 -13.94 0.36
CA GLY A 172 3.38 -12.87 0.39
C GLY A 172 4.46 -13.15 1.45
N ALA A 173 5.52 -12.33 1.45
CA ALA A 173 6.66 -12.55 2.33
C ALA A 173 6.29 -12.58 3.83
N ASP A 174 5.23 -11.87 4.21
CA ASP A 174 4.77 -11.72 5.60
C ASP A 174 3.61 -12.65 5.98
N THR A 175 3.13 -13.46 5.04
CA THR A 175 2.14 -14.50 5.30
C THR A 175 2.85 -15.83 5.53
N LYS A 176 2.43 -16.57 6.56
CA LYS A 176 2.96 -17.88 6.94
C LYS A 176 1.80 -18.78 7.34
N GLN A 177 1.63 -19.90 6.64
CA GLN A 177 0.52 -20.84 6.85
C GLN A 177 -0.85 -20.12 6.85
N GLY A 178 -1.03 -19.21 5.89
CA GLY A 178 -2.24 -18.41 5.74
C GLY A 178 -2.49 -17.36 6.82
N THR A 179 -1.50 -17.07 7.68
CA THR A 179 -1.61 -16.10 8.77
C THR A 179 -0.55 -15.02 8.65
N VAL A 180 -0.91 -13.78 9.00
CA VAL A 180 0.02 -12.65 9.11
C VAL A 180 0.07 -12.21 10.56
N VAL A 181 1.28 -12.05 11.09
CA VAL A 181 1.53 -11.50 12.43
C VAL A 181 2.09 -10.09 12.28
N VAL A 182 1.43 -9.11 12.90
CA VAL A 182 1.76 -7.69 12.82
C VAL A 182 2.36 -7.24 14.14
N GLU A 183 3.64 -6.88 14.11
CA GLU A 183 4.45 -6.56 15.30
C GLU A 183 5.07 -5.16 15.24
N SER A 184 5.01 -4.46 14.11
CA SER A 184 5.61 -3.13 13.93
C SER A 184 4.92 -2.31 12.83
N ASP A 185 5.21 -1.02 12.83
CA ASP A 185 4.67 -0.03 11.89
C ASP A 185 5.35 -0.16 10.53
N ARG A 186 4.73 -0.88 9.59
CA ARG A 186 5.28 -1.04 8.23
C ARG A 186 4.25 -1.49 7.20
N LEU A 187 4.72 -1.61 5.97
CA LEU A 187 4.05 -2.33 4.89
C LEU A 187 4.26 -3.84 5.05
N TYR A 188 3.16 -4.59 5.02
CA TYR A 188 3.11 -6.04 5.07
C TYR A 188 2.74 -6.63 3.70
N ARG A 189 3.48 -7.63 3.24
CA ARG A 189 3.29 -8.34 1.97
C ARG A 189 2.39 -9.55 2.18
N LEU A 190 1.11 -9.41 1.85
CA LEU A 190 0.08 -10.41 2.16
C LEU A 190 0.00 -11.50 1.10
N ILE A 191 0.00 -11.12 -0.18
CA ILE A 191 -0.20 -12.02 -1.32
C ILE A 191 0.91 -11.80 -2.34
N LYS A 192 1.40 -12.89 -2.94
CA LYS A 192 2.27 -12.87 -4.10
C LYS A 192 1.87 -13.96 -5.09
N LEU A 193 1.41 -13.55 -6.27
CA LEU A 193 0.94 -14.43 -7.33
C LEU A 193 1.99 -14.55 -8.43
N LYS A 194 2.00 -15.71 -9.10
CA LYS A 194 2.88 -15.95 -10.25
C LYS A 194 2.55 -15.04 -11.44
N ASN A 195 1.27 -14.77 -11.65
CA ASN A 195 0.77 -13.91 -12.73
C ASN A 195 -0.24 -12.92 -12.13
N PRO A 196 -0.32 -11.68 -12.65
CA PRO A 196 -1.36 -10.74 -12.25
C PRO A 196 -2.74 -11.28 -12.63
N GLY A 197 -3.72 -11.07 -11.76
CA GLY A 197 -5.06 -11.61 -11.92
C GLY A 197 -6.08 -10.89 -11.05
N THR A 198 -7.37 -11.14 -11.31
CA THR A 198 -8.45 -10.61 -10.48
C THR A 198 -8.86 -11.64 -9.45
N HIS A 199 -8.78 -11.28 -8.17
CA HIS A 199 -9.06 -12.19 -7.06
C HIS A 199 -9.83 -11.50 -5.94
N ILE A 200 -10.41 -12.29 -5.04
CA ILE A 200 -11.06 -11.82 -3.81
C ILE A 200 -10.17 -12.19 -2.63
N LEU A 201 -9.58 -11.17 -2.01
CA LEU A 201 -8.89 -11.27 -0.73
C LEU A 201 -9.91 -11.12 0.40
N LYS A 202 -9.89 -12.02 1.38
CA LYS A 202 -10.56 -11.84 2.67
C LYS A 202 -9.50 -11.87 3.78
N LEU A 203 -9.53 -10.84 4.61
CA LEU A 203 -8.81 -10.79 5.88
C LEU A 203 -9.80 -11.01 7.02
N GLU A 204 -9.45 -11.87 7.96
CA GLU A 204 -10.20 -12.08 9.21
C GLU A 204 -9.30 -11.78 10.40
N PHE A 205 -9.72 -10.83 11.24
CA PHE A 205 -8.91 -10.30 12.33
C PHE A 205 -9.14 -11.12 13.59
N LEU A 206 -8.08 -11.76 14.12
CA LEU A 206 -8.19 -12.73 15.21
C LEU A 206 -8.18 -12.06 16.61
N ASP A 207 -7.91 -10.75 16.64
CA ASP A 207 -7.89 -9.86 17.80
C ASP A 207 -8.36 -8.44 17.41
N ASP A 208 -8.27 -7.48 18.33
CA ASP A 208 -8.60 -6.08 18.12
C ASP A 208 -7.41 -5.12 18.32
N ASN A 209 -6.20 -5.63 18.07
CA ASN A 209 -4.93 -4.93 18.31
C ASN A 209 -4.35 -4.30 17.05
N LEU A 210 -5.15 -3.99 16.04
CA LEU A 210 -4.65 -3.55 14.74
C LEU A 210 -5.17 -2.18 14.31
N GLU A 211 -4.29 -1.42 13.67
CA GLU A 211 -4.64 -0.26 12.89
C GLU A 211 -4.20 -0.47 11.44
N LEU A 212 -5.12 -0.29 10.50
CA LEU A 212 -4.91 -0.48 9.07
C LEU A 212 -5.04 0.86 8.35
N TYR A 213 -4.18 1.13 7.38
CA TYR A 213 -4.09 2.46 6.75
C TYR A 213 -4.46 2.44 5.28
N ALA A 214 -3.70 1.68 4.47
CA ALA A 214 -3.89 1.63 3.04
C ALA A 214 -3.43 0.30 2.43
N PHE A 215 -4.14 -0.15 1.40
CA PHE A 215 -3.65 -1.18 0.49
C PHE A 215 -2.85 -0.57 -0.65
N THR A 216 -1.72 -1.19 -0.97
CA THR A 216 -0.96 -0.94 -2.20
C THR A 216 -0.74 -2.25 -2.95
N PHE A 217 -0.35 -2.16 -4.23
CA PHE A 217 -0.37 -3.30 -5.15
C PHE A 217 0.88 -3.33 -6.03
N GLY A 218 1.27 -4.53 -6.47
CA GLY A 218 2.45 -4.78 -7.31
C GLY A 218 2.17 -5.68 -8.49
#